data_AF-A0A539D4N5-F1
#
_entry.id   AF-A0A539D4N5-F1
#
_cell.length_a   1.000
_cell.length_b   1.000
_cell.length_c   1.000
_cell.angle_alpha   90.00
_cell.angle_beta   90.00
_cell.angle_gamma   90.00
#
_symmetry.space_group_name_H-M   'P 1'
#
loop_
_entity.id
_entity.type
_entity.pdbx_description
1 polymer ?
#
loop_
_entity_poly.entity_id
_entity_poly.type
_entity_poly.pdbx_seq_one_letter_code
_entity_poly.pdbx_strand_id
1 'polypeptide(L)'
;PASRYTSWYKFQDARNETYAGFANIDEMPELNFRSADMRARLLQMARFWMDMDNDGDMTDGVDGFRFDVAKGPPHDFWRELRHEVKGLRPDFLLLGEVWDNAETIGSYFHDQYDMNFDYPLYYAMLELLGGKKTPVQFLSAYAAVRRTYPPGAQLVRFLDNHDNNRIASILGADPGRQRLATGLLFTLPGTPLIYYGMEVGMEGMKPDPDIRRPMRWDLVEEQNPDSTSLLSWHRDLIRLRHTMPALTAPDDPAAPSLEAGRASSSPIAAESRCGHRSSWAVVSGRRVRARCDRAS
;
A
#
# COMPACT_ATOMS: atom_id res chain seq x y z
N PRO A 1 -27.65 6.43 30.18
CA PRO A 1 -26.43 5.62 30.47
C PRO A 1 -26.65 4.28 31.24
N ALA A 2 -27.70 3.51 30.93
CA ALA A 2 -27.96 2.20 31.56
C ALA A 2 -27.57 1.00 30.68
N SER A 3 -27.01 1.24 29.50
CA SER A 3 -26.61 0.16 28.58
C SER A 3 -25.35 -0.52 29.09
N ARG A 4 -25.28 -1.85 28.98
CA ARG A 4 -24.06 -2.62 29.28
C ARG A 4 -22.86 -2.21 28.41
N TYR A 5 -23.12 -1.58 27.26
CA TYR A 5 -22.09 -1.12 26.33
C TYR A 5 -21.73 0.36 26.50
N THR A 6 -22.25 1.05 27.52
CA THR A 6 -21.92 2.46 27.74
C THR A 6 -20.42 2.67 27.91
N SER A 7 -19.67 1.74 28.52
CA SER A 7 -18.22 1.88 28.65
C SER A 7 -17.45 1.72 27.34
N TRP A 8 -18.07 1.22 26.27
CA TRP A 8 -17.40 0.91 24.99
C TRP A 8 -17.17 2.15 24.13
N TYR A 9 -17.80 3.27 24.42
CA TYR A 9 -17.71 4.50 23.63
C TYR A 9 -17.13 5.65 24.44
N LYS A 10 -16.56 6.66 23.75
CA LYS A 10 -16.05 7.87 24.38
C LYS A 10 -17.12 8.96 24.42
N PHE A 11 -17.70 9.17 25.60
CA PHE A 11 -18.61 10.28 25.85
C PHE A 11 -17.85 11.57 26.20
N GLN A 12 -18.38 12.71 25.78
CA GLN A 12 -17.81 14.05 25.98
C GLN A 12 -18.43 14.79 27.18
N ASP A 13 -19.52 14.26 27.73
CA ASP A 13 -20.22 14.85 28.87
C ASP A 13 -20.48 13.84 29.98
N ALA A 14 -20.72 14.34 31.20
CA ALA A 14 -20.94 13.49 32.37
C ALA A 14 -22.27 12.71 32.33
N ARG A 15 -23.21 13.13 31.47
CA ARG A 15 -24.51 12.47 31.30
C ARG A 15 -24.49 11.38 30.22
N ASN A 16 -23.39 11.26 29.47
CA ASN A 16 -23.24 10.37 28.33
C ASN A 16 -24.32 10.60 27.26
N GLU A 17 -24.61 11.86 26.96
CA GLU A 17 -25.54 12.31 25.93
C GLU A 17 -24.80 12.70 24.63
N THR A 18 -23.54 13.12 24.74
CA THR A 18 -22.70 13.49 23.59
C THR A 18 -21.45 12.62 23.53
N TYR A 19 -20.99 12.29 22.32
CA TYR A 19 -19.84 11.42 22.09
C TYR A 19 -18.99 11.94 20.94
N ALA A 20 -17.72 11.53 20.92
CA ALA A 20 -16.83 11.81 19.80
C ALA A 20 -17.12 10.85 18.65
N GLY A 21 -17.17 11.37 17.42
CA GLY A 21 -17.26 10.58 16.20
C GLY A 21 -16.00 10.76 15.33
N PHE A 22 -15.68 9.76 14.52
CA PHE A 22 -14.60 9.86 13.54
C PHE A 22 -14.83 11.07 12.63
N ALA A 23 -13.85 11.99 12.57
CA ALA A 23 -13.94 13.23 11.79
C ALA A 23 -15.21 14.07 12.07
N ASN A 24 -15.76 14.01 13.30
CA ASN A 24 -17.02 14.62 13.70
C ASN A 24 -18.26 14.09 12.94
N ILE A 25 -18.24 12.83 12.51
CA ILE A 25 -19.38 12.11 11.93
C ILE A 25 -20.10 11.36 13.05
N ASP A 26 -21.34 11.77 13.35
CA ASP A 26 -22.12 11.23 14.46
C ASP A 26 -22.45 9.74 14.28
N GLU A 27 -22.58 9.27 13.03
CA GLU A 27 -22.83 7.87 12.71
C GLU A 27 -21.61 6.94 12.96
N MET A 28 -20.44 7.51 13.26
CA MET A 28 -19.19 6.78 13.49
C MET A 28 -18.60 7.06 14.88
N PRO A 29 -19.28 6.65 15.97
CA PRO A 29 -18.83 6.92 17.33
C PRO A 29 -17.49 6.25 17.65
N GLU A 30 -16.58 6.99 18.29
CA GLU A 30 -15.27 6.49 18.68
C GLU A 30 -15.36 5.43 19.79
N LEU A 31 -14.63 4.33 19.59
CA LEU A 31 -14.48 3.28 20.59
C LEU A 31 -13.53 3.70 21.72
N ASN A 32 -13.86 3.28 22.93
CA ASN A 32 -13.07 3.51 24.14
C ASN A 32 -12.14 2.33 24.45
N PHE A 33 -10.89 2.42 23.98
CA PHE A 33 -9.84 1.41 24.20
C PHE A 33 -9.37 1.24 25.65
N ARG A 34 -9.98 1.94 26.63
CA ARG A 34 -9.82 1.64 28.06
C ARG A 34 -10.79 0.56 28.56
N SER A 35 -11.86 0.28 27.82
CA SER A 35 -12.81 -0.78 28.18
C SER A 35 -12.22 -2.16 27.86
N ALA A 36 -11.90 -2.92 28.90
CA ALA A 36 -11.38 -4.28 28.76
C ALA A 36 -12.37 -5.21 28.04
N ASP A 37 -13.67 -5.07 28.31
CA ASP A 37 -14.74 -5.84 27.68
C ASP A 37 -14.83 -5.55 26.16
N MET A 38 -14.66 -4.29 25.77
CA MET A 38 -14.63 -3.89 24.36
C MET A 38 -13.39 -4.44 23.65
N ARG A 39 -12.20 -4.32 24.26
CA ARG A 39 -10.96 -4.89 23.70
C ARG A 39 -11.08 -6.40 23.52
N ALA A 40 -11.57 -7.11 24.54
CA ALA A 40 -11.82 -8.55 24.48
C ALA A 40 -12.77 -8.91 23.32
N ARG A 41 -13.82 -8.11 23.09
CA ARG A 41 -14.71 -8.31 21.94
C ARG A 41 -14.00 -8.12 20.60
N LEU A 42 -13.11 -7.13 20.46
CA LEU A 42 -12.33 -6.94 19.23
C LEU A 42 -11.37 -8.10 18.97
N LEU A 43 -10.69 -8.60 20.01
CA LEU A 43 -9.80 -9.77 19.90
C LEU A 43 -10.60 -11.04 19.54
N GLN A 44 -11.77 -11.23 20.16
CA GLN A 44 -12.67 -12.34 19.81
C GLN A 44 -13.12 -12.25 18.35
N MET A 45 -13.38 -11.06 17.84
CA MET A 45 -13.74 -10.85 16.44
C MET A 45 -12.57 -11.16 15.50
N ALA A 46 -11.35 -10.79 15.87
CA ALA A 46 -10.16 -11.19 15.12
C ALA A 46 -10.05 -12.72 15.03
N ARG A 47 -10.17 -13.43 16.16
CA ARG A 47 -10.16 -14.91 16.20
C ARG A 47 -11.25 -15.53 15.32
N PHE A 48 -12.46 -15.00 15.37
CA PHE A 48 -13.57 -15.49 14.53
C PHE A 48 -13.24 -15.46 13.04
N TRP A 49 -12.58 -14.41 12.55
CA TRP A 49 -12.21 -14.35 11.12
C TRP A 49 -10.99 -15.22 10.77
N MET A 50 -10.16 -15.54 11.77
CA MET A 50 -9.02 -16.45 11.61
C MET A 50 -9.44 -17.93 11.57
N ASP A 51 -10.58 -18.26 12.17
CA ASP A 51 -11.12 -19.61 12.33
C ASP A 51 -12.66 -19.51 12.26
N MET A 52 -13.19 -19.41 11.04
CA MET A 52 -14.59 -19.05 10.79
C MET A 52 -15.56 -20.21 11.01
N ASP A 53 -15.11 -21.45 10.83
CA ASP A 53 -15.88 -22.66 11.08
C ASP A 53 -15.66 -23.23 12.49
N ASN A 54 -14.75 -22.62 13.27
CA ASN A 54 -14.52 -22.87 14.68
C ASN A 54 -14.04 -24.31 14.94
N ASP A 55 -13.14 -24.80 14.09
CA ASP A 55 -12.54 -26.12 14.21
C ASP A 55 -11.14 -26.09 14.89
N GLY A 56 -10.59 -24.90 15.08
CA GLY A 56 -9.30 -24.65 15.72
C GLY A 56 -8.12 -24.58 14.75
N ASP A 57 -8.33 -24.76 13.44
CA ASP A 57 -7.35 -24.50 12.39
C ASP A 57 -7.39 -23.01 12.01
N MET A 58 -6.28 -22.31 12.21
CA MET A 58 -6.19 -20.87 11.89
C MET A 58 -5.72 -20.63 10.44
N THR A 59 -5.48 -21.71 9.69
CA THR A 59 -4.86 -21.66 8.35
C THR A 59 -5.87 -21.64 7.21
N ASP A 60 -7.14 -21.94 7.47
CA ASP A 60 -8.23 -21.94 6.49
C ASP A 60 -9.21 -20.76 6.64
N GLY A 61 -9.03 -19.93 7.67
CA GLY A 61 -9.61 -18.58 7.75
C GLY A 61 -8.91 -17.57 6.85
N VAL A 62 -9.11 -16.27 7.11
CA VAL A 62 -8.45 -15.22 6.33
C VAL A 62 -6.93 -15.21 6.56
N ASP A 63 -6.16 -14.71 5.59
CA ASP A 63 -4.69 -14.64 5.71
C ASP A 63 -4.17 -13.39 6.42
N GLY A 64 -5.03 -12.39 6.65
CA GLY A 64 -4.60 -11.11 7.17
C GLY A 64 -5.72 -10.11 7.41
N PHE A 65 -5.37 -9.03 8.12
CA PHE A 65 -6.24 -7.89 8.35
C PHE A 65 -5.61 -6.60 7.83
N ARG A 66 -6.41 -5.80 7.11
CA ARG A 66 -6.16 -4.38 6.87
C ARG A 66 -6.93 -3.56 7.91
N PHE A 67 -6.23 -2.78 8.71
CA PHE A 67 -6.81 -1.96 9.76
C PHE A 67 -7.06 -0.54 9.26
N ASP A 68 -8.34 -0.20 9.17
CA ASP A 68 -8.84 1.14 8.89
C ASP A 68 -8.42 2.12 9.98
N VAL A 69 -7.96 3.31 9.58
CA VAL A 69 -7.58 4.41 10.49
C VAL A 69 -6.72 3.89 11.65
N ALA A 70 -5.61 3.22 11.33
CA ALA A 70 -4.73 2.57 12.31
C ALA A 70 -4.20 3.54 13.39
N LYS A 71 -4.17 4.85 13.08
CA LYS A 71 -3.81 5.92 14.01
C LYS A 71 -4.85 6.22 15.10
N GLY A 72 -6.09 5.74 14.94
CA GLY A 72 -7.18 6.02 15.89
C GLY A 72 -7.03 5.25 17.20
N PRO A 73 -6.91 3.92 17.17
CA PRO A 73 -6.63 3.12 18.35
C PRO A 73 -5.21 3.35 18.91
N PRO A 74 -5.01 3.18 20.23
CA PRO A 74 -3.72 3.44 20.85
C PRO A 74 -2.72 2.29 20.63
N HIS A 75 -1.42 2.60 20.65
CA HIS A 75 -0.34 1.62 20.39
C HIS A 75 -0.34 0.39 21.32
N ASP A 76 -0.81 0.51 22.57
CA ASP A 76 -0.93 -0.62 23.48
C ASP A 76 -2.00 -1.63 23.06
N PHE A 77 -3.07 -1.18 22.39
CA PHE A 77 -4.05 -2.09 21.77
C PHE A 77 -3.44 -2.84 20.58
N TRP A 78 -2.70 -2.16 19.72
CA TRP A 78 -2.07 -2.82 18.58
C TRP A 78 -1.05 -3.87 18.98
N ARG A 79 -0.27 -3.62 20.05
CA ARG A 79 0.64 -4.63 20.61
C ARG A 79 -0.09 -5.83 21.19
N GLU A 80 -1.21 -5.61 21.88
CA GLU A 80 -2.06 -6.70 22.38
C GLU A 80 -2.63 -7.54 21.22
N LEU A 81 -3.21 -6.88 20.22
CA LEU A 81 -3.76 -7.55 19.04
C LEU A 81 -2.68 -8.34 18.28
N ARG A 82 -1.50 -7.75 18.09
CA ARG A 82 -0.39 -8.46 17.44
C ARG A 82 0.01 -9.69 18.25
N HIS A 83 0.16 -9.56 19.56
CA HIS A 83 0.52 -10.69 20.43
C HIS A 83 -0.50 -11.83 20.30
N GLU A 84 -1.78 -11.50 20.33
CA GLU A 84 -2.89 -12.44 20.18
C GLU A 84 -2.83 -13.15 18.81
N VAL A 85 -2.86 -12.39 17.72
CA VAL A 85 -2.96 -12.91 16.35
C VAL A 85 -1.70 -13.69 15.97
N LYS A 86 -0.51 -13.13 16.23
CA LYS A 86 0.76 -13.79 15.92
C LYS A 86 1.04 -15.00 16.81
N GLY A 87 0.48 -15.02 18.03
CA GLY A 87 0.55 -16.18 18.92
C GLY A 87 -0.24 -17.38 18.38
N LEU A 88 -1.31 -17.13 17.61
CA LEU A 88 -2.12 -18.16 16.95
C LEU A 88 -1.56 -18.55 15.59
N ARG A 89 -1.15 -17.57 14.77
CA ARG A 89 -0.64 -17.76 13.42
C ARG A 89 0.49 -16.76 13.12
N PRO A 90 1.78 -17.16 13.24
CA PRO A 90 2.91 -16.24 13.09
C PRO A 90 3.03 -15.55 11.72
N ASP A 91 2.56 -16.20 10.66
CA ASP A 91 2.55 -15.69 9.27
C ASP A 91 1.34 -14.81 8.94
N PHE A 92 0.35 -14.69 9.83
CA PHE A 92 -0.88 -13.92 9.59
C PHE A 92 -0.59 -12.42 9.38
N LEU A 93 -1.02 -11.85 8.26
CA LEU A 93 -0.63 -10.50 7.84
C LEU A 93 -1.37 -9.39 8.62
N LEU A 94 -0.62 -8.45 9.20
CA LEU A 94 -1.16 -7.22 9.79
C LEU A 94 -0.76 -6.00 8.96
N LEU A 95 -1.74 -5.41 8.25
CA LEU A 95 -1.57 -4.23 7.40
C LEU A 95 -2.25 -2.99 8.03
N GLY A 96 -1.49 -1.98 8.41
CA GLY A 96 -2.00 -0.74 8.98
C GLY A 96 -2.28 0.35 7.93
N GLU A 97 -3.41 1.04 8.05
CA GLU A 97 -3.63 2.33 7.40
C GLU A 97 -3.15 3.49 8.28
N VAL A 98 -1.85 3.78 8.20
CA VAL A 98 -1.25 4.94 8.86
C VAL A 98 -1.04 6.03 7.82
N TRP A 99 -2.08 6.84 7.57
CA TRP A 99 -1.98 7.99 6.66
C TRP A 99 -1.25 9.15 7.35
N ASP A 100 0.07 9.19 7.19
CA ASP A 100 0.95 10.21 7.76
C ASP A 100 2.32 10.25 7.03
N ASN A 101 3.29 10.97 7.60
CA ASN A 101 4.67 11.01 7.18
C ASN A 101 5.42 9.70 7.53
N ALA A 102 6.62 9.54 6.95
CA ALA A 102 7.41 8.31 7.07
C ALA A 102 7.88 8.00 8.50
N GLU A 103 8.11 9.01 9.35
CA GLU A 103 8.54 8.80 10.75
C GLU A 103 7.40 8.22 11.57
N THR A 104 6.20 8.82 11.46
CA THR A 104 4.99 8.29 12.10
C THR A 104 4.72 6.87 11.64
N ILE A 105 4.72 6.61 10.33
CA ILE A 105 4.53 5.25 9.78
C ILE A 105 5.61 4.29 10.31
N GLY A 106 6.87 4.73 10.35
CA GLY A 106 8.00 3.96 10.87
C GLY A 106 7.80 3.43 12.29
N SER A 107 7.16 4.23 13.16
CA SER A 107 6.89 3.86 14.57
C SER A 107 5.97 2.65 14.73
N TYR A 108 5.21 2.29 13.69
CA TYR A 108 4.24 1.18 13.70
C TYR A 108 4.83 -0.18 13.28
N PHE A 109 6.07 -0.23 12.78
CA PHE A 109 6.69 -1.47 12.29
C PHE A 109 7.40 -2.30 13.36
N HIS A 110 7.67 -1.75 14.55
CA HIS A 110 8.46 -2.46 15.56
C HIS A 110 7.72 -3.67 16.14
N ASP A 111 6.53 -3.45 16.68
CA ASP A 111 5.78 -4.46 17.45
C ASP A 111 4.26 -4.40 17.21
N GLN A 112 3.83 -3.84 16.08
CA GLN A 112 2.41 -3.65 15.77
C GLN A 112 2.07 -4.25 14.40
N TYR A 113 2.56 -3.66 13.30
CA TYR A 113 2.20 -4.06 11.95
C TYR A 113 3.35 -4.68 11.16
N ASP A 114 3.01 -5.60 10.25
CA ASP A 114 3.98 -6.15 9.30
C ASP A 114 4.09 -5.26 8.06
N MET A 115 2.97 -4.65 7.66
CA MET A 115 2.88 -3.79 6.50
C MET A 115 2.16 -2.46 6.80
N ASN A 116 2.54 -1.41 6.08
CA ASN A 116 1.81 -0.14 6.05
C ASN A 116 1.77 0.43 4.62
N PHE A 117 0.78 1.29 4.35
CA PHE A 117 0.70 2.04 3.10
C PHE A 117 1.76 3.15 3.04
N ASP A 118 2.49 3.25 1.91
CA ASP A 118 3.48 4.31 1.72
C ASP A 118 2.86 5.57 1.11
N TYR A 119 2.11 6.32 1.93
CA TYR A 119 1.56 7.61 1.54
C TYR A 119 2.65 8.63 1.11
N PRO A 120 3.81 8.75 1.79
CA PRO A 120 4.88 9.63 1.35
C PRO A 120 5.35 9.36 -0.09
N LEU A 121 5.59 8.09 -0.45
CA LEU A 121 6.00 7.77 -1.81
C LEU A 121 4.84 7.87 -2.80
N TYR A 122 3.60 7.55 -2.40
CA TYR A 122 2.42 7.77 -3.22
C TYR A 122 2.33 9.23 -3.71
N TYR A 123 2.44 10.21 -2.81
CA TYR A 123 2.44 11.62 -3.20
C TYR A 123 3.64 11.99 -4.09
N ALA A 124 4.83 11.46 -3.78
CA ALA A 124 6.01 11.71 -4.62
C ALA A 124 5.87 11.14 -6.04
N MET A 125 5.22 9.97 -6.19
CA MET A 125 4.90 9.38 -7.50
C MET A 125 3.89 10.24 -8.25
N LEU A 126 2.83 10.73 -7.59
CA LEU A 126 1.87 11.63 -8.24
C LEU A 126 2.52 12.94 -8.70
N GLU A 127 3.41 13.53 -7.90
CA GLU A 127 4.13 14.72 -8.30
C GLU A 127 5.09 14.47 -9.47
N LEU A 128 5.76 13.32 -9.50
CA LEU A 128 6.58 12.91 -10.65
C LEU A 128 5.73 12.75 -11.91
N LEU A 129 4.65 11.97 -11.83
CA LEU A 129 3.79 11.66 -12.96
C LEU A 129 3.01 12.89 -13.47
N GLY A 130 2.72 13.84 -12.57
CA GLY A 130 2.12 15.14 -12.87
C GLY A 130 3.12 16.20 -13.35
N GLY A 131 4.42 15.88 -13.44
CA GLY A 131 5.46 16.80 -13.91
C GLY A 131 5.91 17.87 -12.90
N LYS A 132 5.47 17.77 -11.63
CA LYS A 132 5.88 18.67 -10.54
C LYS A 132 7.24 18.31 -9.96
N LYS A 133 7.62 17.02 -10.01
CA LYS A 133 8.96 16.54 -9.66
C LYS A 133 9.69 16.03 -10.91
N THR A 134 10.97 16.36 -11.01
CA THR A 134 11.90 15.66 -11.91
C THR A 134 12.25 14.28 -11.36
N PRO A 135 12.74 13.33 -12.17
CA PRO A 135 13.15 12.03 -11.65
C PRO A 135 14.27 12.10 -10.62
N VAL A 136 15.21 13.05 -10.73
CA VAL A 136 16.25 13.24 -9.70
C VAL A 136 15.62 13.61 -8.35
N GLN A 137 14.64 14.53 -8.35
CA GLN A 137 13.93 14.90 -7.12
C GLN A 137 13.11 13.73 -6.56
N PHE A 138 12.48 12.93 -7.43
CA PHE A 138 11.76 11.73 -7.03
C PHE A 138 12.71 10.71 -6.37
N LEU A 139 13.85 10.42 -6.97
CA LEU A 139 14.84 9.50 -6.39
C LEU A 139 15.39 9.98 -5.05
N SER A 140 15.63 11.29 -4.89
CA SER A 140 16.00 11.87 -3.60
C SER A 140 14.90 11.70 -2.55
N ALA A 141 13.63 11.91 -2.92
CA ALA A 141 12.49 11.71 -2.01
C ALA A 141 12.34 10.23 -1.62
N TYR A 142 12.46 9.33 -2.59
CA TYR A 142 12.47 7.89 -2.37
C TYR A 142 13.59 7.45 -1.42
N ALA A 143 14.82 7.92 -1.63
CA ALA A 143 15.95 7.61 -0.77
C ALA A 143 15.83 8.21 0.64
N ALA A 144 15.18 9.38 0.78
CA ALA A 144 14.87 9.95 2.09
C ALA A 144 13.86 9.07 2.86
N VAL A 145 12.75 8.72 2.21
CA VAL A 145 11.70 7.88 2.80
C VAL A 145 12.24 6.50 3.21
N ARG A 146 13.03 5.85 2.33
CA ARG A 146 13.66 4.55 2.66
C ARG A 146 14.55 4.57 3.89
N ARG A 147 15.29 5.66 4.11
CA ARG A 147 16.18 5.78 5.28
C ARG A 147 15.44 5.97 6.60
N THR A 148 14.18 6.38 6.55
CA THR A 148 13.35 6.56 7.74
C THR A 148 12.79 5.24 8.27
N TYR A 149 12.51 4.28 7.38
CA TYR A 149 11.87 3.03 7.78
C TYR A 149 12.87 2.03 8.39
N PRO A 150 12.48 1.27 9.42
CA PRO A 150 13.35 0.28 10.04
C PRO A 150 13.64 -0.89 9.07
N PRO A 151 14.76 -1.61 9.26
CA PRO A 151 15.05 -2.82 8.49
C PRO A 151 13.91 -3.83 8.56
N GLY A 152 13.54 -4.40 7.41
CA GLY A 152 12.44 -5.36 7.31
C GLY A 152 11.04 -4.75 7.19
N ALA A 153 10.90 -3.42 7.24
CA ALA A 153 9.64 -2.76 6.99
C ALA A 153 9.11 -3.09 5.58
N GLN A 154 7.87 -3.56 5.50
CA GLN A 154 7.21 -3.84 4.23
C GLN A 154 6.17 -2.79 3.91
N LEU A 155 6.31 -2.15 2.76
CA LEU A 155 5.46 -1.04 2.37
C LEU A 155 4.56 -1.43 1.21
N VAL A 156 3.27 -1.14 1.34
CA VAL A 156 2.33 -1.19 0.22
C VAL A 156 2.58 0.03 -0.66
N ARG A 157 2.97 -0.21 -1.91
CA ARG A 157 3.12 0.80 -2.96
C ARG A 157 1.81 0.86 -3.73
N PHE A 158 1.29 2.05 -3.99
CA PHE A 158 0.02 2.21 -4.70
C PHE A 158 -0.02 3.54 -5.46
N LEU A 159 -0.91 3.62 -6.45
CA LEU A 159 -1.14 4.82 -7.27
C LEU A 159 -2.52 5.41 -7.09
N ASP A 160 -3.46 4.62 -6.57
CA ASP A 160 -4.79 5.00 -6.13
C ASP A 160 -5.35 3.89 -5.22
N ASN A 161 -6.47 4.19 -4.58
CA ASN A 161 -7.27 3.28 -3.77
C ASN A 161 -8.69 3.87 -3.64
N HIS A 162 -9.50 3.33 -2.73
CA HIS A 162 -10.87 3.77 -2.50
C HIS A 162 -11.03 5.16 -1.85
N ASP A 163 -9.94 5.78 -1.40
CA ASP A 163 -9.90 7.13 -0.80
C ASP A 163 -9.15 8.15 -1.67
N ASN A 164 -8.71 7.75 -2.86
CA ASN A 164 -7.93 8.56 -3.76
C ASN A 164 -8.57 8.65 -5.15
N ASN A 165 -8.30 9.75 -5.86
CA ASN A 165 -8.66 9.87 -7.27
C ASN A 165 -8.02 8.73 -8.07
N ARG A 166 -8.75 8.20 -9.05
CA ARG A 166 -8.23 7.16 -9.95
C ARG A 166 -7.02 7.69 -10.71
N ILE A 167 -5.95 6.91 -10.78
CA ILE A 167 -4.72 7.29 -11.47
C ILE A 167 -4.98 7.55 -12.96
N ALA A 168 -5.90 6.80 -13.58
CA ALA A 168 -6.32 7.02 -14.96
C ALA A 168 -6.80 8.46 -15.18
N SER A 169 -7.67 8.98 -14.31
CA SER A 169 -8.18 10.35 -14.41
C SER A 169 -7.09 11.40 -14.15
N ILE A 170 -6.21 11.18 -13.17
CA ILE A 170 -5.06 12.07 -12.91
C ILE A 170 -4.15 12.18 -14.14
N LEU A 171 -4.00 11.09 -14.88
CA LEU A 171 -3.14 11.01 -16.07
C LEU A 171 -3.86 11.40 -17.37
N GLY A 172 -5.12 11.83 -17.30
CA GLY A 172 -5.93 12.25 -18.46
C GLY A 172 -6.33 11.07 -19.35
N ALA A 173 -6.56 9.90 -18.76
CA ALA A 173 -6.88 8.64 -19.42
C ALA A 173 -5.86 8.19 -20.47
N ASP A 174 -4.65 8.75 -20.47
CA ASP A 174 -3.60 8.41 -21.45
C ASP A 174 -3.00 7.01 -21.15
N PRO A 175 -3.15 6.02 -22.06
CA PRO A 175 -2.64 4.67 -21.80
C PRO A 175 -1.11 4.60 -21.69
N GLY A 176 -0.38 5.48 -22.37
CA GLY A 176 1.08 5.54 -22.30
C GLY A 176 1.57 5.98 -20.92
N ARG A 177 0.95 7.01 -20.35
CA ARG A 177 1.22 7.49 -18.99
C ARG A 177 0.80 6.46 -17.95
N GLN A 178 -0.32 5.76 -18.15
CA GLN A 178 -0.75 4.67 -17.25
C GLN A 178 0.25 3.50 -17.26
N ARG A 179 0.78 3.12 -18.43
CA ARG A 179 1.87 2.13 -18.53
C ARG A 179 3.13 2.57 -17.81
N LEU A 180 3.51 3.85 -17.95
CA LEU A 180 4.65 4.41 -17.25
C LEU A 180 4.49 4.35 -15.73
N ALA A 181 3.33 4.77 -15.24
CA ALA A 181 3.01 4.80 -13.81
C ALA A 181 3.02 3.39 -13.21
N THR A 182 2.34 2.45 -13.86
CA THR A 182 2.27 1.05 -13.41
C THR A 182 3.60 0.33 -13.58
N GLY A 183 4.37 0.63 -14.63
CA GLY A 183 5.74 0.15 -14.78
C GLY A 183 6.63 0.59 -13.62
N LEU A 184 6.54 1.85 -13.20
CA LEU A 184 7.23 2.35 -12.00
C LEU A 184 6.76 1.60 -10.74
N LEU A 185 5.43 1.49 -10.53
CA LEU A 185 4.86 0.80 -9.38
C LEU A 185 5.35 -0.65 -9.23
N PHE A 186 5.37 -1.41 -10.33
CA PHE A 186 5.76 -2.83 -10.36
C PHE A 186 7.27 -3.08 -10.37
N THR A 187 8.08 -2.03 -10.52
CA THR A 187 9.54 -2.13 -10.49
C THR A 187 10.15 -1.57 -9.21
N LEU A 188 9.40 -0.77 -8.45
CA LEU A 188 9.82 -0.32 -7.13
C LEU A 188 9.79 -1.46 -6.10
N PRO A 189 10.64 -1.39 -5.06
CA PRO A 189 10.62 -2.32 -3.93
C PRO A 189 9.38 -2.14 -3.05
N GLY A 190 8.94 -3.20 -2.39
CA GLY A 190 7.70 -3.23 -1.60
C GLY A 190 6.60 -4.07 -2.26
N THR A 191 5.36 -3.90 -1.84
CA THR A 191 4.22 -4.68 -2.35
C THR A 191 3.33 -3.80 -3.21
N PRO A 192 3.30 -3.97 -4.54
CA PRO A 192 2.44 -3.18 -5.40
C PRO A 192 0.97 -3.55 -5.17
N LEU A 193 0.12 -2.55 -5.00
CA LEU A 193 -1.32 -2.66 -4.92
C LEU A 193 -1.94 -2.21 -6.24
N ILE A 194 -2.81 -3.06 -6.79
CA ILE A 194 -3.72 -2.71 -7.88
C ILE A 194 -5.09 -2.47 -7.26
N TYR A 195 -5.65 -1.27 -7.43
CA TYR A 195 -7.04 -1.03 -7.10
C TYR A 195 -7.92 -1.44 -8.28
N TYR A 196 -8.97 -2.25 -8.03
CA TYR A 196 -9.76 -2.89 -9.09
C TYR A 196 -10.18 -1.92 -10.20
N GLY A 197 -9.95 -2.30 -11.45
CA GLY A 197 -10.25 -1.44 -12.60
C GLY A 197 -9.10 -0.54 -13.05
N MET A 198 -8.04 -0.36 -12.24
CA MET A 198 -6.81 0.31 -12.68
C MET A 198 -6.24 -0.38 -13.93
N GLU A 199 -6.29 -1.71 -13.96
CA GLU A 199 -5.73 -2.55 -15.01
C GLU A 199 -6.43 -2.40 -16.36
N VAL A 200 -7.66 -1.88 -16.38
CA VAL A 200 -8.41 -1.54 -17.59
C VAL A 200 -8.58 -0.03 -17.79
N GLY A 201 -7.98 0.79 -16.93
CA GLY A 201 -8.01 2.24 -17.03
C GLY A 201 -9.30 2.91 -16.54
N MET A 202 -9.96 2.33 -15.52
CA MET A 202 -11.16 2.94 -14.94
C MET A 202 -10.88 4.32 -14.35
N GLU A 203 -11.70 5.28 -14.76
CA GLU A 203 -11.67 6.68 -14.34
C GLU A 203 -12.59 6.97 -13.16
N GLY A 204 -12.26 8.02 -12.41
CA GLY A 204 -13.01 8.47 -11.24
C GLY A 204 -12.27 9.58 -10.48
N MET A 205 -12.99 10.62 -10.07
CA MET A 205 -12.47 11.75 -9.30
C MET A 205 -13.34 11.99 -8.08
N LYS A 206 -12.76 12.51 -7.01
CA LYS A 206 -13.47 13.00 -5.83
C LYS A 206 -14.28 14.27 -6.16
N PRO A 207 -15.33 14.58 -5.38
CA PRO A 207 -15.82 13.82 -4.21
C PRO A 207 -16.43 12.46 -4.60
N ASP A 208 -16.50 11.54 -3.63
CA ASP A 208 -17.20 10.26 -3.80
C ASP A 208 -18.61 10.45 -4.39
N PRO A 209 -19.14 9.48 -5.16
CA PRO A 209 -18.73 8.05 -5.24
C PRO A 209 -17.90 7.66 -6.46
N ASP A 210 -17.46 8.62 -7.28
CA ASP A 210 -16.93 8.32 -8.62
C ASP A 210 -15.61 7.52 -8.63
N ILE A 211 -14.87 7.51 -7.53
CA ILE A 211 -13.67 6.67 -7.35
C ILE A 211 -14.02 5.19 -7.00
N ARG A 212 -15.30 4.88 -6.78
CA ARG A 212 -15.85 3.57 -6.34
C ARG A 212 -16.92 3.01 -7.29
N ARG A 213 -16.86 3.38 -8.57
CA ARG A 213 -17.80 2.91 -9.60
C ARG A 213 -17.80 1.38 -9.73
N PRO A 214 -18.93 0.75 -10.10
CA PRO A 214 -18.96 -0.68 -10.43
C PRO A 214 -17.89 -1.05 -11.48
N MET A 215 -17.34 -2.26 -11.36
CA MET A 215 -16.32 -2.76 -12.30
C MET A 215 -16.86 -2.74 -13.73
N ARG A 216 -16.04 -2.24 -14.67
CA ARG A 216 -16.34 -2.21 -16.11
C ARG A 216 -15.89 -3.49 -16.79
N TRP A 217 -16.70 -4.54 -16.67
CA TRP A 217 -16.44 -5.84 -17.28
C TRP A 217 -16.39 -5.80 -18.81
N ASP A 218 -17.12 -4.88 -19.42
CA ASP A 218 -17.05 -4.62 -20.86
C ASP A 218 -15.64 -4.19 -21.31
N LEU A 219 -14.94 -3.37 -20.52
CA LEU A 219 -13.54 -3.02 -20.79
C LEU A 219 -12.60 -4.22 -20.61
N VAL A 220 -12.91 -5.12 -19.68
CA VAL A 220 -12.14 -6.37 -19.51
C VAL A 220 -12.31 -7.23 -20.76
N GLU A 221 -13.55 -7.46 -21.20
CA GLU A 221 -13.86 -8.25 -22.40
C GLU A 221 -13.20 -7.68 -23.66
N GLU A 222 -13.24 -6.36 -23.83
CA GLU A 222 -12.60 -5.66 -24.95
C GLU A 222 -11.07 -5.80 -24.92
N GLN A 223 -10.44 -5.64 -23.75
CA GLN A 223 -8.98 -5.63 -23.62
C GLN A 223 -8.35 -7.02 -23.51
N ASN A 224 -9.12 -8.04 -23.12
CA ASN A 224 -8.62 -9.40 -22.90
C ASN A 224 -7.96 -10.05 -24.15
N PRO A 225 -8.52 -9.96 -25.37
CA PRO A 225 -7.88 -10.52 -26.56
C PRO A 225 -6.72 -9.66 -27.10
N ASP A 226 -6.65 -8.38 -26.72
CA ASP A 226 -5.61 -7.46 -27.20
C ASP A 226 -4.33 -7.58 -26.36
N SER A 227 -3.28 -8.18 -26.94
CA SER A 227 -1.95 -8.28 -26.33
C SER A 227 -1.29 -6.93 -26.04
N THR A 228 -1.77 -5.86 -26.68
CA THR A 228 -1.26 -4.50 -26.50
C THR A 228 -2.10 -3.68 -25.54
N SER A 229 -3.12 -4.22 -24.89
CA SER A 229 -4.01 -3.50 -23.96
C SER A 229 -3.34 -3.15 -22.62
N LEU A 230 -4.02 -2.33 -21.79
CA LEU A 230 -3.56 -2.06 -20.42
C LEU A 230 -3.67 -3.31 -19.55
N LEU A 231 -4.71 -4.13 -19.76
CA LEU A 231 -4.90 -5.38 -19.05
C LEU A 231 -3.75 -6.36 -19.32
N SER A 232 -3.39 -6.54 -20.59
CA SER A 232 -2.26 -7.39 -20.99
C SER A 232 -0.93 -6.86 -20.42
N TRP A 233 -0.75 -5.54 -20.38
CA TRP A 233 0.41 -4.92 -19.75
C TRP A 233 0.53 -5.21 -18.24
N HIS A 234 -0.57 -5.13 -17.49
CA HIS A 234 -0.55 -5.48 -16.07
C HIS A 234 -0.19 -6.96 -15.86
N ARG A 235 -0.74 -7.86 -16.68
CA ARG A 235 -0.38 -9.29 -16.65
C ARG A 235 1.11 -9.50 -16.91
N ASP A 236 1.69 -8.78 -17.87
CA ASP A 236 3.11 -8.87 -18.17
C ASP A 236 3.99 -8.29 -17.05
N LEU A 237 3.59 -7.19 -16.42
CA LEU A 237 4.27 -6.64 -15.25
C LEU A 237 4.24 -7.60 -14.06
N ILE A 238 3.09 -8.24 -13.80
CA ILE A 238 2.95 -9.26 -12.75
C ILE A 238 3.88 -10.45 -13.03
N ARG A 239 3.86 -10.99 -14.26
CA ARG A 239 4.77 -12.07 -14.68
C ARG A 239 6.23 -11.67 -14.53
N LEU A 240 6.60 -10.47 -15.00
CA LEU A 240 7.96 -9.95 -14.90
C LEU A 240 8.40 -9.89 -13.43
N ARG A 241 7.57 -9.36 -12.54
CA ARG A 241 7.88 -9.28 -11.11
C ARG A 241 8.09 -10.67 -10.49
N HIS A 242 7.22 -11.64 -10.78
CA HIS A 242 7.36 -13.01 -10.26
C HIS A 242 8.59 -13.76 -10.80
N THR A 243 8.98 -13.48 -12.04
CA THR A 243 10.09 -14.18 -12.71
C THR A 243 11.46 -13.55 -12.44
N MET A 244 11.49 -12.32 -11.93
CA MET A 244 12.72 -11.57 -11.69
C MET A 244 12.94 -11.37 -10.17
N PRO A 245 13.76 -12.20 -9.50
CA PRO A 245 13.96 -12.13 -8.05
C PRO A 245 14.39 -10.75 -7.52
N ALA A 246 15.09 -9.97 -8.35
CA ALA A 246 15.49 -8.60 -7.98
C ALA A 246 14.29 -7.65 -7.76
N LEU A 247 13.14 -7.92 -8.39
CA LEU A 247 11.93 -7.11 -8.26
C LEU A 247 11.07 -7.54 -7.06
N THR A 248 11.25 -8.75 -6.54
CA THR A 248 10.52 -9.25 -5.36
C THR A 248 11.34 -9.23 -4.08
N ALA A 249 12.63 -8.94 -4.18
CA ALA A 249 13.51 -8.87 -3.02
C ALA A 249 13.06 -7.75 -2.05
N PRO A 250 13.13 -8.00 -0.72
CA PRO A 250 12.76 -7.03 0.31
C PRO A 250 13.42 -5.67 0.09
N ASP A 251 12.74 -4.61 0.50
CA ASP A 251 13.29 -3.26 0.50
C ASP A 251 14.25 -3.13 1.69
N ASP A 252 15.52 -3.48 1.50
CA ASP A 252 16.56 -3.32 2.51
C ASP A 252 17.08 -1.87 2.50
N PRO A 253 16.86 -1.05 3.54
CA PRO A 253 17.36 0.32 3.60
C PRO A 253 18.89 0.44 3.45
N ALA A 254 19.63 -0.63 3.78
CA ALA A 254 21.08 -0.68 3.64
C ALA A 254 21.55 -1.03 2.22
N ALA A 255 20.67 -1.54 1.35
CA ALA A 255 21.01 -1.82 -0.05
C ALA A 255 21.12 -0.53 -0.88
N PRO A 256 22.02 -0.48 -1.88
CA PRO A 256 22.23 0.69 -2.73
C PRO A 256 20.91 1.27 -3.26
N SER A 257 20.77 2.59 -3.24
CA SER A 257 19.58 3.26 -3.74
C SER A 257 19.55 3.34 -5.27
N LEU A 258 18.34 3.53 -5.81
CA LEU A 258 18.11 3.89 -7.21
C LEU A 258 18.97 5.08 -7.62
N GLU A 259 19.61 5.01 -8.79
CA GLU A 259 20.37 6.11 -9.38
C GLU A 259 19.67 6.65 -10.64
N ALA A 260 19.71 7.97 -10.83
CA ALA A 260 19.25 8.58 -12.07
C ALA A 260 20.33 8.37 -13.15
N GLY A 261 19.99 7.60 -14.18
CA GLY A 261 20.83 7.49 -15.36
C GLY A 261 20.82 8.79 -16.16
N ARG A 262 22.00 9.29 -16.55
CA ARG A 262 22.13 10.35 -17.57
C ARG A 262 22.11 9.73 -18.96
N ALA A 263 20.93 9.54 -19.55
CA ALA A 263 20.81 9.41 -21.00
C ALA A 263 20.44 10.79 -21.58
N SER A 264 21.16 11.22 -22.62
CA SER A 264 21.26 12.60 -23.14
C SER A 264 19.97 13.26 -23.67
N SER A 265 18.78 12.79 -23.29
CA SER A 265 17.51 13.46 -23.60
C SER A 265 16.30 12.95 -22.79
N SER A 266 16.45 12.05 -21.82
CA SER A 266 15.34 11.60 -20.97
C SER A 266 15.84 11.03 -19.65
N PRO A 267 15.27 11.43 -18.50
CA PRO A 267 15.66 10.88 -17.21
C PRO A 267 15.19 9.43 -17.07
N ILE A 268 16.13 8.52 -16.92
CA ILE A 268 15.90 7.09 -16.65
C ILE A 268 16.07 6.89 -15.14
N ALA A 269 15.09 6.29 -14.47
CA ALA A 269 15.31 5.71 -13.14
C ALA A 269 15.78 4.26 -13.35
N ALA A 270 16.95 3.92 -12.80
CA ALA A 270 17.49 2.57 -12.83
C ALA A 270 17.83 2.12 -11.40
N GLU A 271 17.45 0.89 -11.08
CA GLU A 271 17.95 0.18 -9.89
C GLU A 271 19.13 -0.70 -10.26
N SER A 272 20.17 -0.66 -9.44
CA SER A 272 21.21 -1.69 -9.43
C SER A 272 21.08 -2.46 -8.11
N ARG A 273 20.88 -3.78 -8.20
CA ARG A 273 21.00 -4.68 -7.05
C ARG A 273 22.16 -5.65 -7.30
N CYS A 274 23.19 -5.59 -6.46
CA CYS A 274 24.35 -6.47 -6.54
C CYS A 274 24.16 -7.73 -5.68
N GLY A 275 23.88 -8.84 -6.37
CA GLY A 275 24.19 -10.23 -6.03
C GLY A 275 24.58 -10.95 -7.35
N HIS A 276 25.04 -12.21 -7.34
CA HIS A 276 25.71 -12.89 -8.48
C HIS A 276 25.02 -12.88 -9.88
N ARG A 277 23.84 -12.28 -10.05
CA ARG A 277 23.22 -11.98 -11.34
C ARG A 277 22.60 -10.58 -11.32
N SER A 278 23.16 -9.67 -12.11
CA SER A 278 22.69 -8.29 -12.26
C SER A 278 21.25 -8.23 -12.79
N SER A 279 20.42 -7.34 -12.27
CA SER A 279 19.07 -7.05 -12.79
C SER A 279 18.83 -5.55 -12.81
N TRP A 280 18.27 -5.05 -13.92
CA TRP A 280 17.98 -3.64 -14.16
C TRP A 280 16.48 -3.45 -14.42
N ALA A 281 15.85 -2.46 -13.79
CA ALA A 281 14.54 -1.96 -14.21
C ALA A 281 14.73 -0.60 -14.89
N VAL A 282 14.24 -0.48 -16.13
CA VAL A 282 14.31 0.77 -16.92
C VAL A 282 12.88 1.26 -17.14
N VAL A 283 12.55 2.40 -16.56
CA VAL A 283 11.31 3.11 -16.85
C VAL A 283 11.61 4.17 -17.91
N SER A 284 11.50 3.81 -19.19
CA SER A 284 11.67 4.72 -20.34
C SER A 284 10.83 4.26 -21.53
N GLY A 285 10.17 5.21 -22.21
CA GLY A 285 9.38 4.98 -23.42
C GLY A 285 10.20 4.70 -24.69
N ARG A 286 11.52 4.53 -24.62
CA ARG A 286 12.37 4.14 -25.78
C ARG A 286 13.43 3.11 -25.40
N ARG A 287 13.60 2.10 -26.27
CA ARG A 287 14.62 1.04 -26.19
C ARG A 287 16.03 1.64 -26.11
N VAL A 288 16.82 1.23 -25.13
CA VAL A 288 18.26 1.52 -25.05
C VAL A 288 19.03 0.20 -24.95
N ARG A 289 20.01 -0.01 -25.82
CA ARG A 289 20.96 -1.16 -25.77
C ARG A 289 22.02 -0.89 -24.70
N ALA A 290 22.35 -1.89 -23.88
CA ALA A 290 23.42 -1.81 -22.89
C ALA A 290 24.70 -2.55 -23.36
N ARG A 291 25.88 -1.94 -23.12
CA ARG A 291 27.19 -2.61 -23.07
C ARG A 291 27.67 -2.60 -21.62
N CYS A 292 28.25 -3.69 -21.17
CA CYS A 292 29.03 -3.74 -19.92
C CYS A 292 30.51 -3.90 -20.31
N ASP A 293 31.35 -2.97 -19.86
CA ASP A 293 32.78 -3.21 -19.76
C ASP A 293 33.03 -4.04 -18.50
N ARG A 294 33.68 -5.19 -18.66
CA ARG A 294 34.12 -6.04 -17.55
C ARG A 294 35.22 -5.28 -16.81
N ALA A 295 35.01 -4.97 -15.54
CA ALA A 295 36.11 -4.62 -14.65
C ALA A 295 36.92 -5.91 -14.37
N SER A 296 38.21 -5.84 -14.69
CA SER A 296 39.27 -6.80 -14.38
C SER A 296 39.51 -6.95 -12.88
#